data_AF-A0A2S0UBW1-F1
#
_entry.id   AF-A0A2S0UBW1-F1
#
_cell.length_a   1.000
_cell.length_b   1.000
_cell.length_c   1.000
_cell.angle_alpha   90.00
_cell.angle_beta   90.00
_cell.angle_gamma   90.00
#
_symmetry.space_group_name_H-M   'P 1'
#
loop_
_entity.id
_entity.type
_entity.pdbx_description
1 polymer ?
#
loop_
_entity_poly.entity_id
_entity_poly.type
_entity_poly.pdbx_seq_one_letter_code
_entity_poly.pdbx_strand_id
1 'polypeptide(L)'
;MPMLDRDRFKSRVVAYQKYADEWIIYKVLDYMRIKFHLMRRGFDFEEHGMYIAFRINMILLGKMKAAKYKRQSTSYDPEDLPSYRKAIKDDLGIDIFSEPDFGSLMTHNKQILSYLGGEQFASLCEAIRRYREHLVASSDAIEEAVAELEPALIIPALKYAFSCVDTSRSEKEMVRYINRAFATEYIRLQLKQTGTRRLGRRDESGRYRNIYVTPSEPNAWEIVFAPGVTARMAEQRMARLTKAQRQRIQKVYDIVTEDIRTGNMARYKVDDRGSYRINFRYLAERLGIEESTLRKSLSKARAA
;
A
#
# COMPACT_ATOMS: atom_id res chain seq x y z
N MET A 1 10.71 -19.82 36.01
CA MET A 1 10.12 -19.50 34.68
C MET A 1 10.08 -20.77 33.86
N PRO A 2 8.94 -21.22 33.33
CA PRO A 2 8.93 -22.36 32.43
C PRO A 2 9.68 -21.96 31.15
N MET A 3 10.72 -22.71 30.81
CA MET A 3 11.47 -22.57 29.56
C MET A 3 10.51 -22.92 28.42
N LEU A 4 9.83 -21.91 27.88
CA LEU A 4 9.21 -22.02 26.57
C LEU A 4 10.32 -22.39 25.59
N ASP A 5 10.14 -23.50 24.88
CA ASP A 5 10.98 -23.94 23.78
C ASP A 5 11.13 -22.76 22.79
N ARG A 6 12.27 -22.06 22.86
CA ARG A 6 12.53 -20.80 22.16
C ARG A 6 12.62 -21.00 20.65
N ASP A 7 12.62 -22.25 20.17
CA ASP A 7 12.72 -22.56 18.76
C ASP A 7 11.36 -22.63 18.04
N ARG A 8 10.26 -22.73 18.79
CA ARG A 8 8.92 -22.75 18.19
C ARG A 8 8.36 -21.36 17.95
N PHE A 9 7.80 -21.15 16.77
CA PHE A 9 7.18 -19.89 16.34
C PHE A 9 6.16 -19.37 17.36
N LYS A 10 5.25 -20.24 17.82
CA LYS A 10 4.24 -19.89 18.81
C LYS A 10 4.82 -19.36 20.13
N SER A 11 5.90 -19.98 20.63
CA SER A 11 6.58 -19.54 21.85
C SER A 11 7.12 -18.12 21.72
N ARG A 12 7.69 -17.79 20.56
CA ARG A 12 8.25 -16.46 20.26
C ARG A 12 7.17 -15.39 20.18
N VAL A 13 6.01 -15.71 19.61
CA VAL A 13 4.85 -14.79 19.59
C VAL A 13 4.31 -14.57 21.02
N VAL A 14 4.22 -15.62 21.84
CA VAL A 14 3.82 -15.51 23.25
C VAL A 14 4.82 -14.65 24.03
N ALA A 15 6.12 -14.82 23.78
CA ALA A 15 7.16 -14.02 24.41
C ALA A 15 7.02 -12.53 24.06
N TYR A 16 6.75 -12.21 22.78
CA TYR A 16 6.44 -10.84 22.37
C TYR A 16 5.22 -10.28 23.11
N GLN A 17 4.11 -11.03 23.16
CA GLN A 17 2.87 -10.56 23.79
C GLN A 17 2.99 -10.36 25.31
N LYS A 18 3.75 -11.21 26.00
CA LYS A 18 3.87 -11.17 27.46
C LYS A 18 5.00 -10.27 27.95
N TYR A 19 6.09 -10.19 27.20
CA TYR A 19 7.34 -9.58 27.67
C TYR A 19 7.88 -8.51 26.72
N ALA A 20 7.16 -8.17 25.65
CA ALA A 20 7.63 -7.29 24.59
C ALA A 20 8.97 -7.73 23.98
N ASP A 21 9.24 -9.05 23.97
CA ASP A 21 10.42 -9.62 23.32
C ASP A 21 10.31 -9.49 21.79
N GLU A 22 11.01 -8.50 21.23
CA GLU A 22 10.94 -8.15 19.80
C GLU A 22 11.75 -9.10 18.90
N TRP A 23 12.36 -10.16 19.43
CA TRP A 23 13.20 -11.07 18.66
C TRP A 23 12.50 -11.63 17.40
N ILE A 24 11.21 -11.97 17.49
CA ILE A 24 10.44 -12.47 16.34
C ILE A 24 10.28 -11.42 15.23
N ILE A 25 10.24 -10.14 15.59
CA ILE A 25 10.16 -9.03 14.64
C ILE A 25 11.50 -8.91 13.91
N TYR A 26 12.62 -8.88 14.64
CA TYR A 26 13.95 -8.83 14.05
C TYR A 26 14.22 -10.02 13.13
N LYS A 27 13.82 -11.22 13.53
CA LYS A 27 13.97 -12.40 12.69
C LYS A 27 13.16 -12.31 11.39
N VAL A 28 11.94 -11.76 11.43
CA VAL A 28 11.17 -11.49 10.21
C VAL A 28 11.88 -10.46 9.32
N LEU A 29 12.47 -9.40 9.89
CA LEU A 29 13.23 -8.41 9.13
C LEU A 29 14.49 -9.00 8.49
N ASP A 30 15.22 -9.85 9.21
CA ASP A 30 16.38 -10.56 8.65
C ASP A 30 15.95 -11.46 7.47
N TYR A 31 14.82 -12.15 7.59
CA TYR A 31 14.25 -12.90 6.48
C TYR A 31 13.80 -12.03 5.30
N MET A 32 13.36 -10.80 5.55
CA MET A 32 13.03 -9.88 4.46
C MET A 32 14.27 -9.45 3.67
N ARG A 33 15.45 -9.45 4.30
CA ARG A 33 16.74 -9.13 3.69
C ARG A 33 17.38 -10.31 2.96
N ILE A 34 16.93 -11.55 3.20
CA ILE A 34 17.31 -12.68 2.36
C ILE A 34 16.83 -12.38 0.93
N LYS A 35 17.74 -12.51 -0.05
CA LYS A 35 17.50 -12.16 -1.45
C LYS A 35 16.14 -12.68 -1.93
N PHE A 36 15.21 -11.76 -2.19
CA PHE A 36 13.79 -12.06 -2.40
C PHE A 36 13.53 -13.06 -3.55
N HIS A 37 14.39 -13.05 -4.57
CA HIS A 37 14.29 -13.99 -5.69
C HIS A 37 14.52 -15.45 -5.28
N LEU A 38 15.27 -15.69 -4.20
CA LEU A 38 15.46 -17.04 -3.64
C LEU A 38 14.16 -17.54 -3.00
N MET A 39 13.38 -16.67 -2.34
CA MET A 39 12.11 -17.04 -1.72
C MET A 39 10.98 -17.37 -2.73
N ARG A 40 11.08 -16.95 -4.00
CA ARG A 40 10.01 -17.09 -5.00
C ARG A 40 9.96 -18.47 -5.67
N ARG A 41 11.02 -19.30 -5.55
CA ARG A 41 11.15 -20.58 -6.26
C ARG A 41 11.13 -21.76 -5.28
N GLY A 42 9.92 -22.20 -4.92
CA GLY A 42 9.72 -23.50 -4.25
C GLY A 42 10.38 -23.66 -2.88
N PHE A 43 10.76 -22.56 -2.23
CA PHE A 43 11.30 -22.61 -0.87
C PHE A 43 10.25 -23.22 0.06
N ASP A 44 10.58 -24.36 0.65
CA ASP A 44 9.78 -24.88 1.75
C ASP A 44 9.92 -23.90 2.90
N PHE A 45 8.82 -23.26 3.30
CA PHE A 45 8.83 -22.30 4.39
C PHE A 45 8.91 -23.08 5.71
N GLU A 46 10.06 -23.70 5.98
CA GLU A 46 10.32 -24.47 7.20
C GLU A 46 10.09 -23.60 8.44
N GLU A 47 10.38 -22.30 8.35
CA GLU A 47 10.05 -21.32 9.37
C GLU A 47 8.88 -20.41 8.98
N HIS A 48 7.83 -20.39 9.82
CA HIS A 48 6.68 -19.50 9.71
C HIS A 48 7.03 -18.00 9.55
N GLY A 49 8.15 -17.56 10.15
CA GLY A 49 8.68 -16.20 10.02
C GLY A 49 9.10 -15.85 8.59
N MET A 50 9.66 -16.81 7.85
CA MET A 50 10.04 -16.62 6.44
C MET A 50 8.82 -16.39 5.56
N TYR A 51 7.72 -17.11 5.81
CA TYR A 51 6.49 -16.90 5.06
C TYR A 51 5.89 -15.51 5.31
N ILE A 52 5.95 -15.01 6.55
CA ILE A 52 5.54 -13.64 6.86
C ILE A 52 6.41 -12.64 6.09
N ALA A 53 7.74 -12.79 6.16
CA ALA A 53 8.69 -11.94 5.43
C ALA A 53 8.42 -11.93 3.91
N PHE A 54 8.24 -13.11 3.31
CA PHE A 54 7.90 -13.25 1.89
C PHE A 54 6.63 -12.49 1.52
N ARG A 55 5.57 -12.62 2.34
CA ARG A 55 4.29 -11.92 2.10
C ARG A 55 4.43 -10.41 2.23
N ILE A 56 5.26 -9.92 3.13
CA ILE A 56 5.57 -8.49 3.26
C ILE A 56 6.31 -8.00 2.02
N ASN A 57 7.36 -8.70 1.58
CA ASN A 57 8.10 -8.33 0.38
C ASN A 57 7.21 -8.34 -0.88
N MET A 58 6.24 -9.24 -0.98
CA MET A 58 5.23 -9.22 -2.07
C MET A 58 4.36 -7.96 -2.05
N ILE A 59 4.00 -7.43 -0.87
CA ILE A 59 3.27 -6.16 -0.75
C ILE A 59 4.14 -5.00 -1.23
N LEU A 60 5.41 -4.97 -0.82
CA LEU A 60 6.36 -3.95 -1.25
C LEU A 60 6.56 -3.98 -2.77
N LEU A 61 6.82 -5.15 -3.34
CA LEU A 61 6.97 -5.33 -4.79
C LEU A 61 5.74 -4.92 -5.58
N GLY A 62 4.53 -5.27 -5.12
CA GLY A 62 3.30 -4.85 -5.80
C GLY A 62 3.22 -3.32 -5.94
N LYS A 63 3.66 -2.59 -4.92
CA LYS A 63 3.72 -1.13 -4.94
C LYS A 63 4.84 -0.60 -5.83
N MET A 64 6.02 -1.21 -5.76
CA MET A 64 7.15 -0.83 -6.61
C MET A 64 6.84 -1.04 -8.08
N LYS A 65 6.16 -2.13 -8.44
CA LYS A 65 5.65 -2.34 -9.80
C LYS A 65 4.67 -1.26 -10.19
N ALA A 66 3.67 -0.95 -9.35
CA ALA A 66 2.73 0.14 -9.62
C ALA A 66 3.40 1.52 -9.78
N ALA A 67 4.53 1.76 -9.09
CA ALA A 67 5.34 2.96 -9.23
C ALA A 67 6.24 2.94 -10.49
N LYS A 68 6.86 1.79 -10.81
CA LYS A 68 7.69 1.58 -12.03
C LYS A 68 6.87 1.58 -13.32
N TYR A 69 5.63 1.08 -13.32
CA TYR A 69 4.70 1.21 -14.45
C TYR A 69 4.40 2.67 -14.81
N LYS A 70 4.66 3.63 -13.90
CA LYS A 70 4.60 5.07 -14.19
C LYS A 70 5.92 5.68 -14.72
N ARG A 71 7.03 4.94 -14.73
CA ARG A 71 8.39 5.44 -15.05
C ARG A 71 9.08 4.78 -16.25
N GLN A 72 8.39 3.92 -17.02
CA GLN A 72 8.87 3.25 -18.24
C GLN A 72 10.01 2.21 -18.11
N SER A 73 9.95 1.24 -19.05
CA SER A 73 11.02 0.49 -19.73
C SER A 73 12.08 -0.22 -18.88
N THR A 74 11.81 -1.47 -18.48
CA THR A 74 12.86 -2.50 -18.43
C THR A 74 12.60 -3.46 -19.59
N SER A 75 13.60 -3.72 -20.43
CA SER A 75 13.52 -4.45 -21.72
C SER A 75 13.27 -5.96 -21.62
N TYR A 76 12.72 -6.40 -20.48
CA TYR A 76 12.32 -7.78 -20.25
C TYR A 76 10.84 -7.92 -20.60
N ASP A 77 10.53 -8.66 -21.66
CA ASP A 77 9.17 -9.10 -21.91
C ASP A 77 8.83 -10.24 -20.92
N PRO A 78 7.81 -10.06 -20.06
CA PRO A 78 7.38 -11.11 -19.13
C PRO A 78 6.99 -12.44 -19.80
N GLU A 79 6.65 -12.42 -21.09
CA GLU A 79 6.14 -13.57 -21.85
C GLU A 79 7.23 -14.38 -22.57
N ASP A 80 8.44 -13.83 -22.75
CA ASP A 80 9.53 -14.50 -23.48
C ASP A 80 9.91 -15.84 -22.82
N LEU A 81 10.20 -15.79 -21.52
CA LEU A 81 10.68 -16.95 -20.76
C LEU A 81 9.62 -18.04 -20.50
N PRO A 82 8.37 -17.71 -20.13
CA PRO A 82 7.30 -18.70 -20.03
C PRO A 82 7.08 -19.50 -21.32
N SER A 83 7.21 -18.85 -22.49
CA SER A 83 7.05 -19.48 -23.80
C SER A 83 8.12 -20.54 -24.05
N TYR A 84 9.41 -20.19 -23.83
CA TYR A 84 10.50 -21.17 -23.94
C TYR A 84 10.38 -22.30 -22.91
N ARG A 85 10.05 -21.98 -21.66
CA ARG A 85 9.89 -22.99 -20.60
C ARG A 85 8.81 -24.00 -20.99
N LYS A 86 7.68 -23.52 -21.50
CA LYS A 86 6.57 -24.38 -21.91
C LYS A 86 6.98 -25.31 -23.05
N ALA A 87 7.56 -24.78 -24.13
CA ALA A 87 8.00 -25.58 -25.28
C ALA A 87 9.01 -26.67 -24.87
N ILE A 88 10.04 -26.30 -24.10
CA ILE A 88 11.08 -27.24 -23.62
C ILE A 88 10.48 -28.30 -22.69
N LYS A 89 9.53 -27.92 -21.84
CA LYS A 89 8.89 -28.85 -20.91
C LYS A 89 7.95 -29.82 -21.62
N ASP A 90 7.18 -29.34 -22.58
CA ASP A 90 6.21 -30.14 -23.32
C ASP A 90 6.92 -31.15 -24.24
N ASP A 91 8.00 -30.73 -24.93
CA ASP A 91 8.68 -31.58 -25.91
C ASP A 91 9.84 -32.40 -25.34
N LEU A 92 10.56 -31.89 -24.33
CA LEU A 92 11.73 -32.58 -23.74
C LEU A 92 11.48 -33.07 -22.31
N GLY A 93 10.36 -32.73 -21.69
CA GLY A 93 10.09 -33.05 -20.27
C GLY A 93 10.98 -32.28 -19.28
N ILE A 94 11.78 -31.31 -19.76
CA ILE A 94 12.74 -30.57 -18.94
C ILE A 94 12.12 -29.26 -18.48
N ASP A 95 12.07 -29.05 -17.17
CA ASP A 95 11.66 -27.76 -16.61
C ASP A 95 12.88 -26.90 -16.31
N ILE A 96 13.22 -25.96 -17.20
CA ILE A 96 14.39 -25.07 -17.05
C ILE A 96 14.34 -24.18 -15.79
N PHE A 97 13.19 -24.12 -15.08
CA PHE A 97 13.04 -23.41 -13.80
C PHE A 97 12.87 -24.33 -12.60
N SER A 98 13.12 -25.64 -12.75
CA SER A 98 13.10 -26.57 -11.61
C SER A 98 14.14 -26.20 -10.55
N GLU A 99 15.25 -25.57 -10.94
CA GLU A 99 16.36 -25.21 -10.05
C GLU A 99 16.58 -23.69 -9.90
N PRO A 100 16.99 -23.20 -8.71
CA PRO A 100 17.11 -21.77 -8.40
C PRO A 100 18.06 -20.99 -9.31
N ASP A 101 19.12 -21.63 -9.81
CA ASP A 101 20.19 -21.08 -10.65
C ASP A 101 20.08 -21.52 -12.12
N PHE A 102 18.94 -22.07 -12.54
CA PHE A 102 18.79 -22.70 -13.86
C PHE A 102 19.75 -23.88 -14.06
N GLY A 103 20.17 -24.57 -13.00
CA GLY A 103 21.05 -25.74 -13.10
C GLY A 103 20.48 -26.85 -13.98
N SER A 104 19.15 -27.01 -14.05
CA SER A 104 18.51 -27.90 -15.03
C SER A 104 18.79 -27.49 -16.49
N LEU A 105 18.79 -26.19 -16.80
CA LEU A 105 19.21 -25.71 -18.13
C LEU A 105 20.69 -26.06 -18.39
N MET A 106 21.57 -25.87 -17.39
CA MET A 106 22.99 -26.15 -17.52
C MET A 106 23.27 -27.65 -17.72
N THR A 107 22.56 -28.49 -16.97
CA THR A 107 22.63 -29.95 -17.03
C THR A 107 22.16 -30.49 -18.38
N HIS A 108 21.11 -29.88 -18.96
CA HIS A 108 20.52 -30.32 -20.22
C HIS A 108 20.88 -29.44 -21.43
N ASN A 109 21.91 -28.60 -21.34
CA ASN A 109 22.19 -27.57 -22.33
C ASN A 109 22.35 -28.10 -23.77
N LYS A 110 22.98 -29.27 -23.96
CA LYS A 110 23.18 -29.90 -25.27
C LYS A 110 21.87 -30.38 -25.88
N GLN A 111 20.98 -30.97 -25.07
CA GLN A 111 19.66 -31.43 -25.52
C GLN A 111 18.79 -30.24 -25.93
N ILE A 112 18.78 -29.19 -25.10
CA ILE A 112 17.98 -27.98 -25.35
C ILE A 112 18.53 -27.22 -26.57
N LEU A 113 19.85 -27.10 -26.72
CA LEU A 113 20.49 -26.50 -27.90
C LEU A 113 20.15 -27.28 -29.18
N SER A 114 20.16 -28.62 -29.12
CA SER A 114 19.80 -29.45 -30.28
C SER A 114 18.33 -29.30 -30.69
N TYR A 115 17.43 -29.08 -29.73
CA TYR A 115 16.00 -28.91 -29.97
C TYR A 115 15.67 -27.51 -30.52
N LEU A 116 16.20 -26.45 -29.89
CA LEU A 116 15.91 -25.07 -30.29
C LEU A 116 16.73 -24.59 -31.50
N GLY A 117 17.90 -25.19 -31.74
CA GLY A 117 18.90 -24.64 -32.65
C GLY A 117 19.67 -23.46 -32.03
N GLY A 118 20.78 -23.09 -32.67
CA GLY A 118 21.75 -22.13 -32.11
C GLY A 118 21.19 -20.73 -31.86
N GLU A 119 20.37 -20.21 -32.78
CA GLU A 119 19.81 -18.85 -32.70
C GLU A 119 18.79 -18.73 -31.55
N GLN A 120 17.81 -19.63 -31.48
CA GLN A 120 16.82 -19.61 -30.41
C GLN A 120 17.41 -19.96 -29.05
N PHE A 121 18.43 -20.83 -29.00
CA PHE A 121 19.16 -21.08 -27.77
C PHE A 121 19.90 -19.83 -27.27
N ALA A 122 20.49 -19.04 -28.18
CA ALA A 122 21.10 -17.76 -27.84
C ALA A 122 20.05 -16.75 -27.32
N SER A 123 18.87 -16.70 -27.96
CA SER A 123 17.75 -15.88 -27.49
C SER A 123 17.26 -16.30 -26.10
N LEU A 124 17.17 -17.61 -25.82
CA LEU A 124 16.84 -18.13 -24.49
C LEU A 124 17.88 -17.71 -23.45
N CYS A 125 19.18 -17.85 -23.73
CA CYS A 125 20.25 -17.43 -22.84
C CYS A 125 20.18 -15.93 -22.53
N GLU A 126 19.91 -15.10 -23.53
CA GLU A 126 19.73 -13.65 -23.38
C GLU A 126 18.48 -13.31 -22.54
N ALA A 127 17.36 -14.00 -22.78
CA ALA A 127 16.14 -13.85 -21.98
C ALA A 127 16.36 -14.23 -20.51
N ILE A 128 17.13 -15.30 -20.25
CA ILE A 128 17.54 -15.71 -18.90
C ILE A 128 18.44 -14.66 -18.25
N ARG A 129 19.41 -14.10 -18.98
CA ARG A 129 20.29 -13.03 -18.49
C ARG A 129 19.46 -11.81 -18.07
N ARG A 130 18.58 -11.31 -18.94
CA ARG A 130 17.69 -10.17 -18.64
C ARG A 130 16.77 -10.44 -17.47
N TYR A 131 16.25 -11.65 -17.35
CA TYR A 131 15.43 -12.04 -16.21
C TYR A 131 16.23 -12.08 -14.91
N ARG A 132 17.46 -12.60 -14.92
CA ARG A 132 18.36 -12.56 -13.75
C ARG A 132 18.66 -11.12 -13.33
N GLU A 133 18.98 -10.25 -14.28
CA GLU A 133 19.17 -8.82 -14.03
C GLU A 133 17.92 -8.16 -13.44
N HIS A 134 16.74 -8.49 -13.98
CA HIS A 134 15.47 -8.04 -13.43
C HIS A 134 15.24 -8.52 -11.99
N LEU A 135 15.61 -9.77 -11.67
CA LEU A 135 15.50 -10.32 -10.31
C LEU A 135 16.45 -9.63 -9.33
N VAL A 136 17.70 -9.37 -9.72
CA VAL A 136 18.68 -8.65 -8.91
C VAL A 136 18.21 -7.21 -8.67
N ALA A 137 17.89 -6.48 -9.74
CA ALA A 137 17.37 -5.11 -9.64
C ALA A 137 16.05 -5.01 -8.85
N SER A 138 15.25 -6.08 -8.82
CA SER A 138 14.07 -6.15 -7.97
C SER A 138 14.42 -6.43 -6.51
N SER A 139 15.46 -7.21 -6.24
CA SER A 139 15.96 -7.49 -4.90
C SER A 139 16.56 -6.25 -4.26
N ASP A 140 17.46 -5.57 -4.95
CA ASP A 140 18.14 -4.36 -4.46
C ASP A 140 17.12 -3.27 -4.14
N ALA A 141 16.14 -3.11 -5.02
CA ALA A 141 15.11 -2.10 -4.84
C ALA A 141 14.12 -2.46 -3.68
N ILE A 142 13.91 -3.75 -3.39
CA ILE A 142 13.19 -4.15 -2.15
C ILE A 142 14.03 -3.80 -0.93
N GLU A 143 15.34 -4.08 -0.95
CA GLU A 143 16.23 -3.81 0.18
C GLU A 143 16.26 -2.31 0.52
N GLU A 144 16.40 -1.45 -0.49
CA GLU A 144 16.28 0.01 -0.34
C GLU A 144 14.92 0.42 0.24
N ALA A 145 13.82 -0.12 -0.30
CA ALA A 145 12.48 0.17 0.19
C ALA A 145 12.25 -0.33 1.62
N VAL A 146 12.85 -1.46 2.01
CA VAL A 146 12.81 -1.95 3.38
C VAL A 146 13.57 -0.97 4.27
N ALA A 147 14.80 -0.59 3.93
CA ALA A 147 15.58 0.35 4.73
C ALA A 147 14.85 1.69 4.96
N GLU A 148 14.18 2.22 3.95
CA GLU A 148 13.41 3.47 4.06
C GLU A 148 12.14 3.31 4.92
N LEU A 149 11.39 2.23 4.71
CA LEU A 149 10.05 2.06 5.29
C LEU A 149 10.06 1.30 6.63
N GLU A 150 11.18 0.65 6.97
CA GLU A 150 11.32 -0.23 8.14
C GLU A 150 10.96 0.48 9.45
N PRO A 151 11.56 1.64 9.78
CA PRO A 151 11.32 2.29 11.08
C PRO A 151 9.91 2.88 11.19
N ALA A 152 9.40 3.48 10.11
CA ALA A 152 8.16 4.25 10.14
C ALA A 152 6.90 3.42 9.89
N LEU A 153 7.00 2.34 9.11
CA LEU A 153 5.84 1.58 8.64
C LEU A 153 5.91 0.09 8.98
N ILE A 154 7.04 -0.58 8.70
CA ILE A 154 7.10 -2.06 8.77
C ILE A 154 7.16 -2.51 10.23
N ILE A 155 8.08 -1.96 11.04
CA ILE A 155 8.20 -2.31 12.47
C ILE A 155 6.89 -2.02 13.22
N PRO A 156 6.28 -0.82 13.13
CA PRO A 156 5.03 -0.57 13.83
C PRO A 156 3.88 -1.49 13.39
N ALA A 157 3.80 -1.83 12.09
CA ALA A 157 2.80 -2.76 11.59
C ALA A 157 3.01 -4.20 12.07
N LEU A 158 4.28 -4.65 12.15
CA LEU A 158 4.62 -5.96 12.74
C LEU A 158 4.29 -6.01 14.23
N LYS A 159 4.64 -4.95 14.99
CA LYS A 159 4.30 -4.82 16.41
C LYS A 159 2.80 -4.95 16.64
N TYR A 160 2.00 -4.24 15.85
CA TYR A 160 0.54 -4.37 15.89
C TYR A 160 0.08 -5.80 15.55
N ALA A 161 0.59 -6.40 14.48
CA ALA A 161 0.15 -7.72 14.04
C ALA A 161 0.44 -8.81 15.08
N PHE A 162 1.63 -8.79 15.70
CA PHE A 162 2.00 -9.75 16.72
C PHE A 162 1.32 -9.49 18.07
N SER A 163 0.93 -8.24 18.38
CA SER A 163 0.26 -7.95 19.65
C SER A 163 -1.21 -8.41 19.66
N CYS A 164 -1.86 -8.48 18.51
CA CYS A 164 -3.29 -8.79 18.40
C CYS A 164 -3.62 -10.23 17.95
N VAL A 165 -2.62 -11.06 17.62
CA VAL A 165 -2.87 -12.44 17.19
C VAL A 165 -3.26 -13.36 18.34
N ASP A 166 -4.28 -14.19 18.15
CA ASP A 166 -4.72 -15.18 19.15
C ASP A 166 -3.74 -16.36 19.19
N THR A 167 -2.95 -16.45 20.26
CA THR A 167 -1.98 -17.53 20.46
C THR A 167 -2.61 -18.86 20.86
N SER A 168 -3.92 -18.97 21.07
CA SER A 168 -4.57 -20.28 21.26
C SER A 168 -4.67 -21.08 19.95
N ARG A 169 -4.63 -20.39 18.80
CA ARG A 169 -4.79 -20.97 17.46
C ARG A 169 -3.58 -21.79 16.98
N SER A 170 -3.75 -22.46 15.83
CA SER A 170 -2.66 -23.14 15.14
C SER A 170 -1.67 -22.12 14.53
N GLU A 171 -0.40 -22.51 14.38
CA GLU A 171 0.63 -21.61 13.83
C GLU A 171 0.28 -21.14 12.40
N LYS A 172 -0.33 -22.01 11.58
CA LYS A 172 -0.82 -21.66 10.24
C LYS A 172 -1.90 -20.57 10.30
N GLU A 173 -2.84 -20.67 11.22
CA GLU A 173 -3.87 -19.64 11.42
C GLU A 173 -3.27 -18.34 11.94
N MET A 174 -2.35 -18.42 12.90
CA MET A 174 -1.61 -17.26 13.43
C MET A 174 -0.89 -16.52 12.30
N VAL A 175 -0.15 -17.22 11.44
CA VAL A 175 0.55 -16.63 10.30
C VAL A 175 -0.41 -15.96 9.31
N ARG A 176 -1.55 -16.60 9.00
CA ARG A 176 -2.58 -16.00 8.13
C ARG A 176 -3.12 -14.70 8.74
N TYR A 177 -3.38 -14.70 10.04
CA TYR A 177 -3.86 -13.54 10.76
C TYR A 177 -2.81 -12.42 10.80
N ILE A 178 -1.57 -12.73 11.18
CA ILE A 178 -0.45 -11.78 11.24
C ILE A 178 -0.27 -11.08 9.89
N ASN A 179 -0.25 -11.83 8.79
CA ASN A 179 -0.13 -11.26 7.45
C ASN A 179 -1.29 -10.30 7.11
N ARG A 180 -2.53 -10.63 7.52
CA ARG A 180 -3.70 -9.78 7.30
C ARG A 180 -3.66 -8.52 8.16
N ALA A 181 -3.32 -8.67 9.44
CA ALA A 181 -3.20 -7.58 10.40
C ALA A 181 -2.09 -6.61 9.99
N PHE A 182 -0.91 -7.15 9.63
CA PHE A 182 0.20 -6.38 9.09
C PHE A 182 -0.23 -5.57 7.87
N ALA A 183 -0.82 -6.20 6.85
CA ALA A 183 -1.20 -5.51 5.62
C ALA A 183 -2.19 -4.36 5.89
N THR A 184 -3.16 -4.60 6.78
CA THR A 184 -4.15 -3.59 7.18
C THR A 184 -3.50 -2.40 7.87
N GLU A 185 -2.63 -2.69 8.84
CA GLU A 185 -1.97 -1.66 9.65
C GLU A 185 -0.92 -0.89 8.85
N TYR A 186 -0.13 -1.58 8.05
CA TYR A 186 0.83 -0.97 7.14
C TYR A 186 0.16 0.01 6.16
N ILE A 187 -0.99 -0.36 5.58
CA ILE A 187 -1.79 0.56 4.75
C ILE A 187 -2.25 1.76 5.59
N ARG A 188 -2.78 1.54 6.79
CA ARG A 188 -3.24 2.62 7.68
C ARG A 188 -2.11 3.63 7.98
N LEU A 189 -0.93 3.13 8.33
CA LEU A 189 0.25 3.95 8.63
C LEU A 189 0.73 4.69 7.39
N GLN A 190 0.77 4.03 6.22
CA GLN A 190 1.15 4.67 4.98
C GLN A 190 0.17 5.79 4.58
N LEU A 191 -1.13 5.57 4.73
CA LEU A 191 -2.15 6.60 4.47
C LEU A 191 -1.95 7.80 5.40
N LYS A 192 -1.60 7.55 6.67
CA LYS A 192 -1.27 8.61 7.63
C LYS A 192 -0.03 9.39 7.21
N GLN A 193 1.05 8.71 6.80
CA GLN A 193 2.31 9.34 6.39
C GLN A 193 2.17 10.17 5.10
N THR A 194 1.43 9.65 4.12
CA THR A 194 1.22 10.32 2.83
C THR A 194 0.11 11.38 2.84
N GLY A 195 -0.65 11.48 3.94
CA GLY A 195 -1.87 12.30 4.00
C GLY A 195 -3.01 11.79 3.11
N THR A 196 -2.86 10.63 2.46
CA THR A 196 -3.85 10.05 1.56
C THR A 196 -5.07 9.57 2.34
N ARG A 197 -6.26 9.85 1.82
CA ARG A 197 -7.52 9.36 2.40
C ARG A 197 -8.10 8.22 1.57
N ARG A 198 -8.64 7.22 2.27
CA ARG A 198 -9.41 6.13 1.68
C ARG A 198 -10.89 6.51 1.66
N LEU A 199 -11.47 6.56 0.46
CA LEU A 199 -12.89 6.83 0.24
C LEU A 199 -13.58 5.56 -0.23
N GLY A 200 -14.67 5.21 0.45
CA GLY A 200 -15.61 4.19 -0.02
C GLY A 200 -16.55 4.75 -1.08
N ARG A 201 -16.61 4.11 -2.25
CA ARG A 201 -17.57 4.44 -3.30
C ARG A 201 -18.24 3.17 -3.82
N ARG A 202 -19.44 3.31 -4.35
CA ARG A 202 -20.03 2.28 -5.19
C ARG A 202 -19.70 2.61 -6.64
N ASP A 203 -19.30 1.61 -7.40
CA ASP A 203 -19.21 1.74 -8.85
C ASP A 203 -20.61 1.76 -9.48
N GLU A 204 -20.68 1.92 -10.81
CA GLU A 204 -21.95 1.94 -11.56
C GLU A 204 -22.73 0.64 -11.41
N SER A 205 -22.05 -0.48 -11.14
CA SER A 205 -22.66 -1.78 -10.84
C SER A 205 -23.09 -1.95 -9.38
N GLY A 206 -22.98 -0.90 -8.56
CA GLY A 206 -23.32 -0.92 -7.14
C GLY A 206 -22.29 -1.61 -6.23
N ARG A 207 -21.18 -2.11 -6.79
CA ARG A 207 -20.12 -2.79 -6.03
C ARG A 207 -19.24 -1.79 -5.31
N TYR A 208 -18.82 -2.13 -4.10
CA TYR A 208 -18.00 -1.26 -3.29
C TYR A 208 -16.54 -1.26 -3.78
N ARG A 209 -16.02 -0.07 -4.07
CA ARG A 209 -14.64 0.20 -4.47
C ARG A 209 -14.02 1.21 -3.50
N ASN A 210 -12.75 1.00 -3.18
CA ASN A 210 -11.95 1.98 -2.47
C ASN A 210 -11.26 2.90 -3.49
N ILE A 211 -11.34 4.20 -3.26
CA ILE A 211 -10.55 5.21 -3.97
C ILE A 211 -9.58 5.80 -2.95
N TYR A 212 -8.32 5.95 -3.34
CA TYR A 212 -7.28 6.56 -2.52
C TYR A 212 -6.97 7.94 -3.10
N VAL A 213 -7.13 8.97 -2.29
CA VAL A 213 -7.06 10.36 -2.74
C VAL A 213 -6.14 11.15 -1.83
N THR A 214 -5.15 11.81 -2.41
CA THR A 214 -4.33 12.79 -1.70
C THR A 214 -5.07 14.13 -1.69
N PRO A 215 -5.44 14.69 -0.52
CA PRO A 215 -6.12 15.97 -0.48
C PRO A 215 -5.25 17.09 -1.07
N SER A 216 -5.87 17.98 -1.83
CA SER A 216 -5.23 19.21 -2.32
C SER A 216 -4.99 20.18 -1.17
N GLU A 217 -4.15 21.20 -1.38
CA GLU A 217 -3.98 22.28 -0.42
C GLU A 217 -5.34 22.93 -0.09
N PRO A 218 -5.70 23.08 1.20
CA PRO A 218 -7.03 23.55 1.55
C PRO A 218 -7.17 25.04 1.28
N ASN A 219 -8.24 25.41 0.58
CA ASN A 219 -8.64 26.80 0.39
C ASN A 219 -9.98 27.06 1.09
N ALA A 220 -10.01 28.06 1.98
CA ALA A 220 -11.21 28.36 2.78
C ALA A 220 -12.42 28.72 1.92
N TRP A 221 -12.23 29.52 0.86
CA TRP A 221 -13.34 29.89 -0.04
C TRP A 221 -13.85 28.71 -0.84
N GLU A 222 -12.98 27.82 -1.26
CA GLU A 222 -13.39 26.61 -1.97
C GLU A 222 -14.21 25.66 -1.08
N ILE A 223 -13.80 25.53 0.19
CA ILE A 223 -14.52 24.75 1.18
C ILE A 223 -15.90 25.37 1.45
N VAL A 224 -15.94 26.69 1.68
CA VAL A 224 -17.16 27.45 1.98
C VAL A 224 -18.15 27.38 0.82
N PHE A 225 -17.71 27.67 -0.40
CA PHE A 225 -18.58 27.79 -1.56
C PHE A 225 -18.54 26.56 -2.46
N ALA A 226 -17.46 26.34 -3.20
CA ALA A 226 -17.28 25.23 -4.13
C ALA A 226 -15.82 25.23 -4.65
N PRO A 227 -15.31 24.12 -5.23
CA PRO A 227 -13.96 24.06 -5.79
C PRO A 227 -13.86 25.04 -6.96
N GLY A 228 -12.69 25.66 -7.13
CA GLY A 228 -12.43 26.68 -8.15
C GLY A 228 -12.94 28.08 -7.79
N VAL A 229 -13.49 28.31 -6.60
CA VAL A 229 -13.90 29.65 -6.16
C VAL A 229 -12.68 30.43 -5.68
N THR A 230 -12.30 31.45 -6.45
CA THR A 230 -11.24 32.41 -6.07
C THR A 230 -11.73 33.45 -5.06
N ALA A 231 -10.81 34.16 -4.41
CA ALA A 231 -11.16 35.25 -3.50
C ALA A 231 -12.03 36.32 -4.16
N ARG A 232 -11.71 36.73 -5.40
CA ARG A 232 -12.51 37.67 -6.18
C ARG A 232 -13.93 37.16 -6.46
N MET A 233 -14.09 35.87 -6.78
CA MET A 233 -15.40 35.26 -6.97
C MET A 233 -16.18 35.20 -5.66
N ALA A 234 -15.51 34.90 -4.54
CA ALA A 234 -16.12 34.91 -3.22
C ALA A 234 -16.63 36.30 -2.83
N GLU A 235 -15.85 37.36 -3.08
CA GLU A 235 -16.27 38.75 -2.85
C GLU A 235 -17.54 39.11 -3.64
N GLN A 236 -17.59 38.76 -4.93
CA GLN A 236 -18.77 38.99 -5.78
C GLN A 236 -20.01 38.26 -5.24
N ARG A 237 -19.85 37.01 -4.78
CA ARG A 237 -20.94 36.25 -4.16
C ARG A 237 -21.38 36.90 -2.85
N MET A 238 -20.44 37.27 -1.99
CA MET A 238 -20.69 37.93 -0.71
C MET A 238 -21.42 39.28 -0.87
N ALA A 239 -21.17 40.00 -1.96
CA ALA A 239 -21.83 41.26 -2.27
C ALA A 239 -23.34 41.07 -2.54
N ARG A 240 -23.75 39.93 -3.13
CA ARG A 240 -25.15 39.60 -3.43
C ARG A 240 -25.96 39.12 -2.21
N LEU A 241 -25.28 38.83 -1.09
CA LEU A 241 -25.92 38.34 0.13
C LEU A 241 -26.46 39.48 0.99
N THR A 242 -27.53 39.21 1.73
CA THR A 242 -28.01 40.12 2.78
C THR A 242 -26.97 40.25 3.90
N LYS A 243 -27.03 41.33 4.69
CA LYS A 243 -26.11 41.57 5.81
C LYS A 243 -26.01 40.36 6.77
N ALA A 244 -27.15 39.77 7.12
CA ALA A 244 -27.19 38.60 8.01
C ALA A 244 -26.58 37.34 7.39
N GLN A 245 -26.82 37.11 6.09
CA GLN A 245 -26.20 36.00 5.36
C GLN A 245 -24.69 36.18 5.26
N ARG A 246 -24.23 37.39 4.91
CA ARG A 246 -22.80 37.72 4.82
C ARG A 246 -22.08 37.49 6.15
N GLN A 247 -22.63 37.98 7.26
CA GLN A 247 -22.07 37.74 8.59
C GLN A 247 -21.97 36.25 8.93
N ARG A 248 -22.98 35.46 8.56
CA ARG A 248 -22.97 34.02 8.81
C ARG A 248 -21.90 33.31 7.97
N ILE A 249 -21.80 33.63 6.68
CA ILE A 249 -20.77 33.07 5.80
C ILE A 249 -19.36 33.48 6.26
N GLN A 250 -19.19 34.72 6.72
CA GLN A 250 -17.93 35.17 7.28
C GLN A 250 -17.51 34.32 8.49
N LYS A 251 -18.42 34.08 9.44
CA LYS A 251 -18.13 33.20 10.59
C LYS A 251 -17.73 31.78 10.17
N VAL A 252 -18.38 31.24 9.12
CA VAL A 252 -18.01 29.93 8.55
C VAL A 252 -16.59 30.00 8.00
N TYR A 253 -16.28 31.02 7.19
CA TYR A 253 -14.95 31.25 6.63
C TYR A 253 -13.87 31.38 7.71
N ASP A 254 -14.15 32.12 8.78
CA ASP A 254 -13.20 32.33 9.88
C ASP A 254 -12.88 31.00 10.59
N ILE A 255 -13.88 30.16 10.85
CA ILE A 255 -13.68 28.82 11.43
C ILE A 255 -12.83 27.95 10.49
N VAL A 256 -13.14 27.94 9.20
CA VAL A 256 -12.39 27.15 8.22
C VAL A 256 -10.94 27.64 8.12
N THR A 257 -10.72 28.95 8.12
CA THR A 257 -9.38 29.55 8.07
C THR A 257 -8.57 29.17 9.29
N GLU A 258 -9.19 29.21 10.48
CA GLU A 258 -8.53 28.79 11.71
C GLU A 258 -8.21 27.29 11.73
N ASP A 259 -9.11 26.44 11.23
CA ASP A 259 -8.85 25.00 11.11
C ASP A 259 -7.73 24.69 10.11
N ILE A 260 -7.63 25.45 9.02
CA ILE A 260 -6.51 25.36 8.07
C ILE A 260 -5.21 25.73 8.77
N ARG A 261 -5.18 26.89 9.45
CA ARG A 261 -4.00 27.41 10.16
C ARG A 261 -3.49 26.45 11.24
N THR A 262 -4.40 25.76 11.92
CA THR A 262 -4.08 24.81 12.99
C THR A 262 -3.94 23.35 12.53
N GLY A 263 -4.11 23.08 11.22
CA GLY A 263 -4.00 21.73 10.67
C GLY A 263 -5.16 20.79 11.01
N ASN A 264 -6.29 21.29 11.51
CA ASN A 264 -7.48 20.52 11.93
C ASN A 264 -8.37 20.08 10.73
N MET A 265 -7.74 19.69 9.62
CA MET A 265 -8.46 19.33 8.39
C MET A 265 -9.11 17.93 8.46
N ALA A 266 -8.81 17.13 9.48
CA ALA A 266 -9.39 15.81 9.71
C ALA A 266 -10.92 15.82 9.86
N ARG A 267 -11.50 16.94 10.32
CA ARG A 267 -12.95 17.11 10.54
C ARG A 267 -13.74 17.35 9.26
N TYR A 268 -13.06 17.69 8.16
CA TYR A 268 -13.65 17.99 6.87
C TYR A 268 -13.75 16.73 6.00
N LYS A 269 -14.71 16.74 5.06
CA LYS A 269 -14.84 15.69 4.05
C LYS A 269 -13.87 15.95 2.90
N VAL A 270 -13.50 14.91 2.17
CA VAL A 270 -12.69 15.01 0.94
C VAL A 270 -13.43 14.26 -0.16
N ASP A 271 -13.54 14.87 -1.33
CA ASP A 271 -14.13 14.23 -2.51
C ASP A 271 -13.11 13.40 -3.30
N ASP A 272 -13.55 12.79 -4.38
CA ASP A 272 -12.72 11.93 -5.24
C ASP A 272 -11.61 12.69 -5.99
N ARG A 273 -11.70 14.02 -6.06
CA ARG A 273 -10.69 14.90 -6.66
C ARG A 273 -9.69 15.44 -5.63
N GLY A 274 -9.88 15.15 -4.35
CA GLY A 274 -9.01 15.63 -3.28
C GLY A 274 -9.42 16.99 -2.71
N SER A 275 -10.54 17.55 -3.16
CA SER A 275 -11.01 18.85 -2.65
C SER A 275 -11.69 18.68 -1.29
N TYR A 276 -11.34 19.57 -0.35
CA TYR A 276 -11.97 19.63 0.95
C TYR A 276 -13.40 20.16 0.86
N ARG A 277 -14.30 19.54 1.63
CA ARG A 277 -15.73 19.87 1.69
C ARG A 277 -16.17 20.04 3.12
N ILE A 278 -17.13 20.94 3.32
CA ILE A 278 -17.78 21.15 4.61
C ILE A 278 -18.34 19.84 5.16
N ASN A 279 -18.02 19.60 6.43
CA ASN A 279 -18.79 18.73 7.28
C ASN A 279 -19.81 19.58 8.04
N PHE A 280 -21.06 19.59 7.58
CA PHE A 280 -22.10 20.48 8.10
C PHE A 280 -22.32 20.29 9.60
N ARG A 281 -22.28 19.05 10.09
CA ARG A 281 -22.45 18.75 11.51
C ARG A 281 -21.40 19.45 12.37
N TYR A 282 -20.13 19.28 12.00
CA TYR A 282 -18.99 19.88 12.70
C TYR A 282 -19.07 21.41 12.72
N LEU A 283 -19.34 22.05 11.58
CA LEU A 283 -19.42 23.52 11.53
C LEU A 283 -20.66 24.06 12.23
N ALA A 284 -21.79 23.35 12.19
CA ALA A 284 -23.00 23.75 12.88
C ALA A 284 -22.80 23.73 14.42
N GLU A 285 -22.14 22.70 14.93
CA GLU A 285 -21.73 22.59 16.34
C GLU A 285 -20.82 23.75 16.75
N ARG A 286 -19.78 24.05 15.95
CA ARG A 286 -18.87 25.19 16.20
C ARG A 286 -19.55 26.55 16.16
N LEU A 287 -20.65 26.68 15.42
CA LEU A 287 -21.43 27.91 15.30
C LEU A 287 -22.59 28.00 16.31
N GLY A 288 -22.86 26.92 17.07
CA GLY A 288 -24.01 26.85 17.98
C GLY A 288 -25.36 26.94 17.26
N ILE A 289 -25.48 26.38 16.05
CA ILE A 289 -26.72 26.38 15.26
C ILE A 289 -27.08 24.99 14.79
N GLU A 290 -28.32 24.80 14.34
CA GLU A 290 -28.73 23.53 13.72
C GLU A 290 -28.07 23.30 12.35
N GLU A 291 -27.73 22.04 12.08
CA GLU A 291 -27.17 21.60 10.80
C GLU A 291 -28.07 21.97 9.61
N SER A 292 -29.38 21.84 9.77
CA SER A 292 -30.41 22.18 8.78
C SER A 292 -30.35 23.66 8.37
N THR A 293 -30.17 24.55 9.36
CA THR A 293 -30.09 26.00 9.20
C THR A 293 -28.80 26.40 8.49
N LEU A 294 -27.69 25.77 8.85
CA LEU A 294 -26.41 25.98 8.18
C LEU A 294 -26.47 25.55 6.70
N ARG A 295 -27.04 24.38 6.42
CA ARG A 295 -27.23 23.86 5.04
C ARG A 295 -28.04 24.82 4.18
N LYS A 296 -29.20 25.28 4.67
CA LYS A 296 -30.04 26.25 3.94
C LYS A 296 -29.30 27.57 3.67
N SER A 297 -28.53 28.05 4.65
CA SER A 297 -27.77 29.30 4.53
C SER A 297 -26.68 29.20 3.46
N LEU A 298 -25.88 28.12 3.50
CA LEU A 298 -24.81 27.88 2.52
C LEU A 298 -25.36 27.57 1.13
N SER A 299 -26.48 26.85 1.02
CA SER A 299 -27.12 26.58 -0.29
C SER A 299 -27.51 27.88 -1.00
N LYS A 300 -28.13 28.83 -0.27
CA LYS A 300 -28.47 30.14 -0.84
C LYS A 300 -27.22 30.93 -1.24
N ALA A 301 -26.19 30.91 -0.39
CA ALA A 301 -24.95 31.61 -0.66
C ALA A 301 -24.15 31.04 -1.85
N ARG A 302 -24.28 29.73 -2.12
CA ARG A 302 -23.64 29.05 -3.24
C ARG A 302 -24.37 29.24 -4.57
N ALA A 303 -25.67 29.53 -4.52
CA ALA A 303 -26.51 29.77 -5.69
C ALA A 303 -26.52 31.25 -6.14
N ALA A 304 -26.10 32.17 -5.28
CA ALA A 304 -25.94 33.60 -5.57
C ALA A 304 -24.69 33.87 -6.40
#